data_AF-A0A2E0X2G4-F1
#
_entry.id   AF-A0A2E0X2G4-F1
#
_cell.length_a   1.000
_cell.length_b   1.000
_cell.length_c   1.000
_cell.angle_alpha   90.00
_cell.angle_beta   90.00
_cell.angle_gamma   90.00
#
_symmetry.space_group_name_H-M   'P 1'
#
loop_
_entity.id
_entity.type
_entity.pdbx_description
1 polymer ?
#
loop_
_entity_poly.entity_id
_entity_poly.type
_entity_poly.pdbx_seq_one_letter_code
_entity_poly.pdbx_strand_id
1 'polypeptide(L)'
;MADTMKTRVAALTPRQREVVRLISLGCTDIEIGKVLGLSPATVNNHRSAAMRTLGTDKAALIARIALKYRISSLSETLTMSEKRKSGRKKDGWN
;
A
#
# COMPACT_ATOMS: atom_id res chain seq x y z
N MET A 1 -8.62 -13.13 -21.65
CA MET A 1 -7.55 -12.19 -21.23
C MET A 1 -7.70 -11.81 -19.74
N ALA A 2 -7.64 -12.79 -18.83
CA ALA A 2 -7.90 -12.57 -17.40
C ALA A 2 -6.63 -12.27 -16.56
N ASP A 3 -5.43 -12.43 -17.14
CA ASP A 3 -4.18 -12.50 -16.37
C ASP A 3 -3.27 -11.26 -16.43
N THR A 4 -3.56 -10.26 -17.29
CA THR A 4 -2.67 -9.09 -17.44
C THR A 4 -2.46 -8.33 -16.12
N MET A 5 -3.52 -8.19 -15.32
CA MET A 5 -3.41 -7.53 -14.02
C MET A 5 -2.70 -8.40 -12.97
N LYS A 6 -2.86 -9.73 -13.01
CA LYS A 6 -2.12 -10.64 -12.12
C LYS A 6 -0.62 -10.56 -12.39
N THR A 7 -0.21 -10.50 -13.65
CA THR A 7 1.19 -10.26 -14.06
C THR A 7 1.71 -8.92 -13.57
N ARG A 8 0.93 -7.83 -13.68
CA ARG A 8 1.32 -6.51 -13.15
C ARG A 8 1.50 -6.52 -11.64
N VAL A 9 0.62 -7.19 -10.91
CA VAL A 9 0.76 -7.36 -9.45
C VAL A 9 2.00 -8.17 -9.10
N ALA A 10 2.29 -9.23 -9.86
CA ALA A 10 3.51 -10.02 -9.69
C ALA A 10 4.79 -9.22 -9.98
N ALA A 11 4.72 -8.25 -10.90
CA ALA A 11 5.83 -7.37 -11.27
C ALA A 11 6.13 -6.26 -10.24
N LEU A 12 5.28 -6.07 -9.21
CA LEU A 12 5.59 -5.14 -8.13
C LEU A 12 6.83 -5.60 -7.36
N THR A 13 7.77 -4.68 -7.16
CA THR A 13 8.92 -4.95 -6.29
C THR A 13 8.47 -5.16 -4.84
N PRO A 14 9.28 -5.81 -3.99
CA PRO A 14 8.92 -6.03 -2.59
C PRO A 14 8.51 -4.73 -1.87
N ARG A 15 9.26 -3.65 -2.09
CA ARG A 15 8.98 -2.36 -1.46
C ARG A 15 7.72 -1.69 -2.00
N GLN A 16 7.46 -1.81 -3.31
CA GLN A 16 6.20 -1.33 -3.89
C GLN A 16 5.00 -2.11 -3.32
N ARG A 17 5.14 -3.42 -3.13
CA ARG A 17 4.10 -4.28 -2.55
C ARG A 17 3.79 -3.90 -1.11
N GLU A 18 4.80 -3.62 -0.29
CA GLU A 18 4.61 -3.12 1.09
C GLU A 18 3.87 -1.78 1.12
N VAL A 19 4.23 -0.84 0.25
CA VAL A 19 3.54 0.45 0.13
C VAL A 19 2.10 0.25 -0.30
N VAL A 20 1.83 -0.59 -1.31
CA VAL A 20 0.46 -0.92 -1.76
C VAL A 20 -0.37 -1.56 -0.64
N ARG A 21 0.22 -2.49 0.13
CA ARG A 21 -0.41 -3.08 1.31
C ARG A 21 -0.80 -2.00 2.32
N LEU A 22 0.13 -1.14 2.71
CA LEU A 22 -0.15 -0.10 3.71
C LEU A 22 -1.17 0.95 3.22
N ILE A 23 -1.16 1.29 1.92
CA ILE A 23 -2.21 2.14 1.31
C ILE A 23 -3.58 1.46 1.43
N SER A 24 -3.67 0.15 1.22
CA SER A 24 -4.93 -0.59 1.37
C SER A 24 -5.44 -0.64 2.82
N LEU A 25 -4.53 -0.51 3.79
CA LEU A 25 -4.83 -0.32 5.22
C LEU A 25 -5.12 1.16 5.58
N GLY A 26 -5.25 2.01 4.57
CA GLY A 26 -5.57 3.43 4.70
C GLY A 26 -4.40 4.32 5.10
N CYS A 27 -3.16 3.82 5.19
CA CYS A 27 -2.01 4.63 5.61
C CYS A 27 -1.69 5.76 4.63
N THR A 28 -1.40 6.93 5.18
CA THR A 28 -0.85 8.09 4.45
C THR A 28 0.64 7.90 4.17
N ASP A 29 1.19 8.64 3.20
CA ASP A 29 2.62 8.56 2.85
C ASP A 29 3.54 8.83 4.07
N ILE A 30 3.11 9.69 5.00
CA ILE A 30 3.82 9.99 6.25
C ILE A 30 3.81 8.77 7.19
N GLU A 31 2.65 8.15 7.39
CA GLU A 31 2.50 6.99 8.26
C GLU A 31 3.26 5.78 7.71
N ILE A 32 3.18 5.56 6.39
CA ILE A 32 3.95 4.53 5.69
C ILE A 32 5.44 4.77 5.87
N GLY A 33 5.89 6.02 5.77
CA GLY A 33 7.29 6.39 5.99
C GLY A 33 7.76 6.00 7.38
N LYS A 34 6.98 6.32 8.42
CA LYS A 34 7.29 5.92 9.79
C LYS A 34 7.29 4.40 9.99
N VAL A 35 6.34 3.69 9.38
CA VAL A 35 6.24 2.22 9.48
C VAL A 35 7.46 1.54 8.84
N LEU A 36 7.86 1.99 7.65
CA LEU A 36 8.94 1.40 6.85
C LEU A 36 10.33 1.98 7.13
N GLY A 37 10.43 3.04 7.94
CA GLY A 37 11.69 3.75 8.17
C GLY A 37 12.18 4.55 6.97
N LEU A 38 11.25 5.12 6.18
CA LEU A 38 11.51 5.89 4.97
C LEU A 38 11.02 7.33 5.11
N SER A 39 11.58 8.23 4.31
CA SER A 39 11.02 9.58 4.17
C SER A 39 9.68 9.53 3.42
N PRO A 40 8.74 10.47 3.68
CA PRO A 40 7.49 10.56 2.93
C PRO A 40 7.72 10.72 1.41
N ALA A 41 8.77 11.43 1.01
CA ALA A 41 9.15 11.59 -0.39
C ALA A 41 9.57 10.25 -1.03
N THR A 42 10.35 9.43 -0.31
CA THR A 42 10.74 8.08 -0.77
C THR A 42 9.52 7.17 -0.91
N VAL A 43 8.57 7.25 0.03
CA VAL A 43 7.30 6.51 -0.07
C VAL A 43 6.51 6.96 -1.29
N ASN A 44 6.42 8.27 -1.54
CA ASN A 44 5.73 8.81 -2.68
C ASN A 44 6.33 8.32 -4.02
N ASN A 45 7.67 8.20 -4.08
CA ASN A 45 8.36 7.61 -5.23
C ASN A 45 7.98 6.14 -5.44
N HIS A 46 7.98 5.33 -4.37
CA HIS A 46 7.53 3.93 -4.45
C HIS A 46 6.05 3.80 -4.83
N ARG A 47 5.18 4.66 -4.27
CA ARG A 47 3.76 4.73 -4.60
C ARG A 47 3.55 5.07 -6.07
N SER A 48 4.26 6.07 -6.59
CA SER A 48 4.21 6.48 -8.00
C SER A 48 4.71 5.37 -8.92
N ALA A 49 5.77 4.66 -8.55
CA ALA A 49 6.26 3.52 -9.31
C ALA A 49 5.26 2.36 -9.30
N ALA A 50 4.66 2.05 -8.14
CA ALA A 50 3.62 1.02 -8.02
C ALA A 50 2.37 1.37 -8.85
N MET A 51 1.96 2.65 -8.83
CA MET A 51 0.87 3.20 -9.66
C MET A 51 1.11 2.98 -11.15
N ARG A 52 2.32 3.29 -11.63
CA ARG A 52 2.73 3.03 -13.02
C ARG A 52 2.66 1.55 -13.38
N THR A 53 3.20 0.68 -12.53
CA THR A 53 3.16 -0.79 -12.74
C THR A 53 1.73 -1.33 -12.78
N LEU A 54 0.86 -0.86 -11.88
CA LEU A 54 -0.55 -1.28 -11.83
C LEU A 54 -1.41 -0.63 -12.93
N GLY A 55 -0.95 0.48 -13.51
CA GLY A 55 -1.68 1.27 -14.50
C GLY A 55 -2.85 2.04 -13.87
N THR A 56 -2.66 2.58 -12.67
CA THR A 56 -3.66 3.40 -11.99
C THR A 56 -2.99 4.56 -11.24
N ASP A 57 -3.71 5.68 -11.13
CA ASP A 57 -3.33 6.89 -10.42
C ASP A 57 -4.19 7.13 -9.16
N LYS A 58 -5.20 6.29 -8.90
CA LYS A 58 -6.13 6.46 -7.78
C LYS A 58 -5.80 5.53 -6.61
N ALA A 59 -5.65 6.10 -5.42
CA ALA A 59 -5.39 5.33 -4.20
C ALA A 59 -6.47 4.26 -3.91
N ALA A 60 -7.74 4.59 -4.14
CA ALA A 60 -8.85 3.65 -3.96
C ALA A 60 -8.76 2.45 -4.91
N LEU A 61 -8.28 2.65 -6.15
CA LEU A 61 -8.07 1.56 -7.09
C LEU A 61 -6.90 0.68 -6.67
N ILE A 62 -5.82 1.25 -6.13
CA ILE A 62 -4.71 0.49 -5.52
C ILE A 62 -5.22 -0.40 -4.38
N ALA A 63 -6.01 0.16 -3.45
CA ALA A 63 -6.56 -0.58 -2.34
C ALA A 63 -7.45 -1.75 -2.83
N ARG A 64 -8.32 -1.49 -3.81
CA ARG A 64 -9.16 -2.53 -4.44
C ARG A 64 -8.32 -3.64 -5.10
N ILE A 65 -7.25 -3.28 -5.80
CA ILE A 65 -6.33 -4.24 -6.43
C ILE A 65 -5.62 -5.06 -5.35
N ALA A 66 -5.15 -4.43 -4.28
CA ALA A 66 -4.46 -5.10 -3.17
C ALA A 66 -5.33 -6.20 -2.56
N LEU A 67 -6.60 -5.90 -2.30
CA LEU A 67 -7.57 -6.86 -1.75
C LEU A 67 -7.92 -7.97 -2.76
N LYS A 68 -8.18 -7.60 -4.03
CA LYS A 68 -8.54 -8.56 -5.09
C LYS A 68 -7.45 -9.59 -5.34
N TYR A 69 -6.19 -9.17 -5.30
CA TYR A 69 -5.03 -10.02 -5.58
C TYR A 69 -4.30 -10.49 -4.31
N ARG A 70 -4.94 -10.36 -3.13
CA ARG A 70 -4.42 -10.87 -1.84
C ARG A 70 -3.03 -10.33 -1.48
N ILE A 71 -2.71 -9.10 -1.88
CA ILE A 71 -1.57 -8.35 -1.33
C ILE A 71 -1.85 -8.01 0.14
N SER A 72 -3.10 -7.71 0.45
CA SER A 72 -3.65 -7.59 1.80
C SER A 72 -4.95 -8.38 1.93
N SER A 73 -5.27 -8.79 3.15
CA SER A 73 -6.56 -9.42 3.46
C SER A 73 -7.59 -8.37 3.88
N LEU A 74 -8.89 -8.62 3.61
CA LEU A 74 -9.98 -7.76 4.10
C LEU A 74 -10.02 -7.67 5.63
N SER A 75 -9.58 -8.73 6.31
CA SER A 75 -9.47 -8.78 7.77
C SER A 75 -8.10 -8.33 8.29
N GLU A 76 -7.19 -7.91 7.40
CA GLU A 76 -5.86 -7.51 7.81
C GLU A 76 -5.89 -6.13 8.47
N THR A 77 -5.19 -6.03 9.59
CA THR A 77 -4.95 -4.76 10.29
C THR A 77 -3.46 -4.56 10.44
N LEU A 78 -3.05 -3.31 10.65
CA LEU A 78 -1.68 -3.02 11.06
C LEU A 78 -1.33 -3.81 12.32
N THR A 79 -0.15 -4.41 12.34
CA THR A 79 0.38 -5.06 13.54
C THR A 79 0.57 -4.01 14.65
N MET A 80 0.65 -4.46 15.91
CA MET A 80 0.86 -3.55 17.04
C MET A 80 2.10 -2.67 16.89
N SER A 81 3.18 -3.22 16.30
CA SER A 81 4.41 -2.49 16.03
C SER A 81 4.23 -1.44 14.92
N GLU A 82 3.52 -1.77 13.83
CA GLU A 82 3.19 -0.82 12.76
C GLU A 82 2.24 0.28 13.25
N LYS A 83 1.22 -0.07 14.05
CA LYS A 83 0.31 0.90 14.66
C LYS A 83 1.06 1.88 15.56
N ARG A 84 1.97 1.38 16.40
CA ARG A 84 2.85 2.22 17.23
C ARG A 84 3.74 3.13 16.38
N LYS A 85 4.38 2.61 15.32
CA LYS A 85 5.26 3.40 14.44
C LYS A 85 4.52 4.46 13.65
N SER A 86 3.36 4.13 13.07
CA SER A 86 2.56 5.08 12.28
C SER A 86 2.12 6.29 13.12
N GLY A 87 1.96 6.11 14.43
CA GLY A 87 1.47 7.15 15.34
C GLY A 87 -0.03 7.40 15.18
N ARG A 88 -0.77 6.44 14.63
CA ARG A 88 -2.22 6.50 14.47
C ARG A 88 -2.92 6.55 15.82
N LYS A 89 -3.52 7.70 16.14
CA LYS A 89 -4.47 7.85 17.25
C LYS A 89 -5.88 7.40 16.88
N LYS A 90 -6.26 7.49 15.60
CA LYS A 90 -7.52 6.99 15.03
C LYS A 90 -7.23 6.25 13.73
N ASP A 91 -7.92 5.14 13.53
CA ASP A 91 -7.85 4.35 12.31
C ASP A 91 -8.59 5.15 11.24
N GLY A 92 -7.86 5.97 10.49
CA GLY A 92 -8.38 7.01 9.60
C GLY A 92 -9.27 6.47 8.48
N TRP A 93 -10.54 6.24 8.83
CA TRP A 93 -11.72 6.33 7.99
C TRP A 93 -12.96 6.70 8.84
N ASN A 94 -12.79 7.54 9.88
CA ASN A 94 -13.84 8.33 10.54
C ASN A 94 -13.23 9.41 11.44
#